data_AF-A0A847A970-F1
#
_entry.id   AF-A0A847A970-F1
#
_cell.length_a   1.000
_cell.length_b   1.000
_cell.length_c   1.000
_cell.angle_alpha   90.00
_cell.angle_beta   90.00
_cell.angle_gamma   90.00
#
_symmetry.space_group_name_H-M   'P 1'
#
loop_
_entity.id
_entity.type
_entity.pdbx_description
1 polymer ?
#
loop_
_entity_poly.entity_id
_entity_poly.type
_entity_poly.pdbx_seq_one_letter_code
_entity_poly.pdbx_strand_id
1 'polypeptide(L)'
;TALGLNILHVRKDKICVLLLSGGDTAAAFFKAAGTTSLEPVDEIQPLIMGGRILDGELAGLPVATKGGLIGEEDGIFRAIRWLKKERN
;
A
#
# COMPACT_ATOMS: atom_id res chain seq x y z
N THR A 1 -6.17 -6.95 5.96
CA THR A 1 -6.87 -8.06 6.63
C THR A 1 -6.09 -9.35 6.46
N ALA A 2 -6.37 -10.38 7.27
CA ALA A 2 -5.67 -11.67 7.23
C ALA A 2 -5.63 -12.32 5.83
N LEU A 3 -6.71 -12.21 5.05
CA LEU A 3 -6.76 -12.74 3.68
C LEU A 3 -5.71 -12.08 2.76
N GLY A 4 -5.60 -10.75 2.79
CA GLY A 4 -4.65 -10.04 1.95
C GLY A 4 -3.20 -10.41 2.27
N LEU A 5 -2.88 -10.58 3.55
CA LEU A 5 -1.54 -11.00 3.99
C LEU A 5 -1.25 -12.44 3.56
N ASN A 6 -2.20 -13.36 3.76
CA ASN A 6 -2.05 -14.76 3.34
C ASN A 6 -1.80 -14.89 1.83
N ILE A 7 -2.52 -14.12 1.00
CA ILE A 7 -2.29 -14.11 -0.45
C ILE A 7 -0.90 -13.59 -0.77
N LEU A 8 -0.42 -12.56 -0.05
CA LEU A 8 0.93 -12.03 -0.22
C LEU A 8 1.98 -13.09 0.11
N HIS A 9 1.82 -13.85 1.19
CA HIS A 9 2.71 -14.95 1.54
C HIS A 9 2.72 -16.06 0.49
N VAL A 10 1.56 -16.48 -0.01
CA VAL A 10 1.44 -17.56 -1.02
C VAL A 10 1.93 -17.12 -2.41
N ARG A 11 1.95 -15.81 -2.69
CA ARG A 11 2.23 -15.25 -4.03
C ARG A 11 3.30 -14.15 -3.98
N LYS A 12 4.26 -14.27 -3.07
CA LYS A 12 5.29 -13.24 -2.81
C LYS A 12 6.13 -12.91 -4.05
N ASP A 13 6.32 -13.88 -4.93
CA ASP A 13 7.02 -13.77 -6.21
C ASP A 13 6.22 -13.02 -7.29
N LYS A 14 4.90 -12.85 -7.12
CA LYS A 14 4.01 -12.23 -8.11
C LYS A 14 3.38 -10.92 -7.67
N ILE A 15 3.41 -10.63 -6.37
CA ILE A 15 2.88 -9.39 -5.81
C ILE A 15 4.04 -8.42 -5.60
N CYS A 16 3.91 -7.26 -6.23
CA CYS A 16 5.01 -6.33 -6.42
C CYS A 16 4.69 -4.92 -5.91
N VAL A 17 3.43 -4.67 -5.54
CA VAL A 17 2.94 -3.40 -5.01
C VAL A 17 1.72 -3.64 -4.12
N LEU A 18 1.42 -2.70 -3.23
CA LEU A 18 0.21 -2.69 -2.40
C LEU A 18 -0.60 -1.41 -2.60
N LEU A 19 -1.93 -1.56 -2.65
CA LEU A 19 -2.87 -0.45 -2.53
C LEU A 19 -3.85 -0.78 -1.42
N LEU A 20 -3.93 0.08 -0.41
CA LEU A 20 -4.82 -0.07 0.75
C LEU A 20 -5.79 1.11 0.80
N SER A 21 -7.09 0.82 0.85
CA SER A 21 -8.14 1.85 0.95
C SER A 21 -8.90 1.69 2.27
N GLY A 22 -8.99 2.78 3.02
CA GLY A 22 -9.53 2.84 4.38
C GLY A 22 -8.42 2.75 5.43
N GLY A 23 -8.45 3.66 6.40
CA GLY A 23 -7.47 3.73 7.49
C GLY A 23 -7.44 2.46 8.34
N ASP A 24 -8.62 1.96 8.74
CA ASP A 24 -8.73 0.73 9.54
C ASP A 24 -8.20 -0.49 8.79
N THR A 25 -8.49 -0.58 7.48
CA THR A 25 -7.98 -1.65 6.61
C THR A 25 -6.45 -1.61 6.53
N ALA A 26 -5.88 -0.42 6.34
CA ALA A 26 -4.44 -0.24 6.25
C ALA A 26 -3.76 -0.57 7.60
N ALA A 27 -4.26 0.00 8.70
CA ALA A 27 -3.75 -0.25 10.04
C ALA A 27 -3.82 -1.74 10.43
N ALA A 28 -4.96 -2.39 10.17
CA ALA A 28 -5.12 -3.82 10.45
C ALA A 28 -4.22 -4.68 9.56
N PHE A 29 -3.96 -4.28 8.31
CA PHE A 29 -3.03 -4.99 7.43
C PHE A 29 -1.59 -4.87 7.94
N PHE A 30 -1.10 -3.66 8.21
CA PHE A 30 0.28 -3.45 8.68
C PHE A 30 0.54 -4.11 10.03
N LYS A 31 -0.42 -4.01 10.96
CA LYS A 31 -0.34 -4.72 12.24
C LYS A 31 -0.20 -6.23 12.07
N ALA A 32 -0.99 -6.83 11.17
CA ALA A 32 -0.90 -8.26 10.89
C ALA A 32 0.41 -8.63 10.16
N ALA A 33 0.91 -7.75 9.30
CA ALA A 33 2.16 -7.94 8.56
C ALA A 33 3.43 -7.72 9.41
N GLY A 34 3.29 -7.20 10.64
CA GLY A 34 4.43 -6.81 11.47
C GLY A 34 5.20 -5.60 10.94
N THR A 35 4.58 -4.79 10.07
CA THR A 35 5.16 -3.55 9.55
C THR A 35 4.96 -2.42 10.56
N THR A 36 6.04 -1.73 10.93
CA THR A 36 5.99 -0.62 11.91
C THR A 36 6.37 0.72 11.32
N SER A 37 6.98 0.74 10.13
CA SER A 37 7.49 1.96 9.51
C SER A 37 7.22 2.01 8.00
N LEU A 38 6.80 3.20 7.55
CA LEU A 38 6.60 3.54 6.16
C LEU A 38 7.41 4.80 5.84
N GLU A 39 8.03 4.83 4.67
CA GLU A 39 8.60 6.04 4.09
C GLU A 39 7.54 6.68 3.19
N PRO A 40 6.98 7.86 3.54
CA PRO A 40 6.15 8.61 2.62
C PRO A 40 7.03 9.22 1.52
N VAL A 41 6.65 9.01 0.26
CA VAL A 41 7.42 9.45 -0.92
C VAL A 41 6.69 10.54 -1.69
N ASP A 42 5.39 10.36 -1.93
CA ASP A 42 4.62 11.27 -2.77
C ASP A 42 3.17 11.39 -2.30
N GLU A 43 2.61 12.60 -2.36
CA GLU A 43 1.17 12.82 -2.21
C GLU A 43 0.53 12.78 -3.61
N ILE A 44 0.04 11.60 -3.98
CA ILE A 44 -0.51 11.31 -5.31
C ILE A 44 -1.78 12.16 -5.56
N GLN A 45 -2.54 12.41 -4.49
CA GLN A 45 -3.69 13.29 -4.40
C GLN A 45 -3.94 13.63 -2.92
N PRO A 46 -4.75 14.66 -2.59
CA PRO A 46 -5.10 14.96 -1.21
C PRO A 46 -5.55 13.71 -0.44
N LEU A 47 -4.80 13.35 0.61
CA LEU A 47 -5.04 12.16 1.46
C LEU A 47 -4.91 10.80 0.73
N ILE A 48 -4.16 10.77 -0.37
CA ILE A 48 -3.67 9.56 -1.05
C ILE A 48 -2.15 9.60 -1.09
N MET A 49 -1.52 8.87 -0.17
CA MET A 49 -0.06 8.85 -0.03
C MET A 49 0.54 7.60 -0.66
N GLY A 50 1.56 7.79 -1.50
CA GLY A 50 2.47 6.77 -1.97
C GLY A 50 3.74 6.72 -1.13
N GLY A 51 4.27 5.53 -0.91
CA GLY A 51 5.48 5.32 -0.11
C GLY A 51 6.08 3.93 -0.26
N ARG A 52 7.00 3.60 0.65
CA ARG A 52 7.68 2.30 0.74
C ARG A 52 7.59 1.75 2.16
N ILE A 53 7.46 0.44 2.27
CA ILE A 53 7.57 -0.25 3.55
C ILE A 53 9.04 -0.33 3.95
N LEU A 54 9.39 0.06 5.17
CA LEU A 54 10.78 0.14 5.62
C LEU A 54 11.25 -1.10 6.40
N ASP A 55 10.33 -1.92 6.90
CA ASP A 55 10.64 -3.02 7.81
C ASP A 55 9.81 -4.29 7.55
N GLY A 56 10.18 -5.35 8.28
CA GLY A 56 9.53 -6.65 8.21
C GLY A 56 9.72 -7.38 6.88
N GLU A 57 8.89 -8.40 6.65
CA GLU A 57 9.00 -9.27 5.47
C GLU A 57 8.63 -8.58 4.15
N LEU A 58 7.99 -7.41 4.25
CA LEU A 58 7.51 -6.59 3.14
C LEU A 58 8.41 -5.37 2.87
N ALA A 59 9.56 -5.26 3.55
CA ALA A 59 10.49 -4.16 3.35
C ALA A 59 10.85 -3.96 1.87
N GLY A 60 10.87 -2.70 1.44
CA GLY A 60 11.11 -2.27 0.07
C GLY A 60 9.88 -2.25 -0.84
N LEU A 61 8.78 -2.94 -0.47
CA LEU A 61 7.58 -3.03 -1.29
C LEU A 61 6.89 -1.66 -1.41
N PRO A 62 6.64 -1.15 -2.63
CA PRO A 62 5.87 0.07 -2.83
C PRO A 62 4.43 -0.10 -2.33
N VAL A 63 3.93 0.92 -1.62
CA VAL A 63 2.57 0.94 -1.08
C VAL A 63 1.92 2.29 -1.30
N ALA A 64 0.63 2.28 -1.68
CA ALA A 64 -0.21 3.46 -1.66
C ALA A 64 -1.35 3.26 -0.64
N THR A 65 -1.63 4.31 0.12
CA THR A 65 -2.74 4.34 1.09
C THR A 65 -3.73 5.44 0.70
N LYS A 66 -5.02 5.11 0.73
CA LYS A 66 -6.12 6.01 0.41
C LYS A 66 -7.12 6.04 1.56
N GLY A 67 -7.61 7.21 1.95
CA GLY A 67 -8.76 7.32 2.86
C GLY A 67 -10.02 6.67 2.28
N GLY A 68 -10.82 5.98 3.10
CA GLY A 68 -11.94 5.15 2.60
C GLY A 68 -12.94 5.90 1.72
N LEU A 69 -13.24 7.16 2.06
CA LEU A 69 -14.22 8.02 1.39
C LEU A 69 -13.58 9.22 0.67
N ILE A 70 -12.26 9.25 0.54
CA ILE A 70 -11.52 10.40 0.00
C ILE A 70 -10.91 10.06 -1.36
N GLY A 71 -10.67 11.10 -2.16
CA GLY A 71 -10.10 11.04 -3.49
C GLY A 71 -11.15 11.40 -4.54
N GLU A 72 -10.68 11.92 -5.67
CA GLU A 72 -11.53 12.12 -6.84
C GLU A 72 -11.84 10.78 -7.51
N GLU A 73 -12.73 10.79 -8.50
CA GLU A 73 -13.14 9.60 -9.27
C GLU A 73 -11.94 8.81 -9.84
N ASP A 74 -10.83 9.50 -10.15
CA ASP A 74 -9.61 8.92 -10.70
C ASP A 74 -8.54 8.56 -9.64
N GLY A 75 -8.82 8.69 -8.34
CA GLY A 75 -7.82 8.52 -7.29
C GLY A 75 -7.15 7.13 -7.26
N ILE A 76 -7.94 6.07 -7.44
CA ILE A 76 -7.39 4.70 -7.56
C ILE A 76 -6.55 4.56 -8.83
N PHE A 77 -6.98 5.16 -9.95
CA PHE A 77 -6.24 5.12 -11.20
C PHE A 77 -4.87 5.80 -11.07
N ARG A 78 -4.82 6.98 -10.44
CA ARG A 78 -3.57 7.71 -10.15
C ARG A 78 -2.66 6.91 -9.23
N ALA A 79 -3.20 6.30 -8.18
CA ALA A 79 -2.44 5.47 -7.26
C ALA A 79 -1.81 4.26 -7.96
N ILE A 80 -2.56 3.55 -8.81
CA ILE A 80 -2.01 2.44 -9.59
C ILE A 80 -0.98 2.91 -10.63
N ARG A 81 -1.18 4.06 -11.27
CA ARG A 81 -0.21 4.65 -12.20
C ARG A 81 1.11 4.99 -11.50
N TRP A 82 1.04 5.52 -10.28
CA TRP A 82 2.20 5.77 -9.44
C TRP A 82 2.90 4.48 -9.04
N LEU A 83 2.16 3.52 -8.46
CA LEU A 83 2.70 2.21 -8.03
C LEU A 83 3.40 1.45 -9.17
N LYS A 84 2.85 1.52 -10.40
CA LYS A 84 3.47 0.91 -11.57
C LYS A 84 4.85 1.49 -11.91
N LYS A 85 5.09 2.77 -11.60
CA LYS A 85 6.41 3.41 -11.80
C LYS A 85 7.40 2.99 -10.71
N GLU A 86 6.91 2.74 -9.49
CA GLU A 86 7.73 2.41 -8.33
C GLU A 86 8.13 0.93 -8.22
N ARG A 87 7.48 0.06 -9.01
CA ARG A 87 7.67 -1.40 -9.06
C ARG A 87 8.99 -1.84 -9.72
N ASN A 88 10.08 -1.12 -9.52
CA ASN A 88 11.40 -1.51 -10.06
C ASN A 88 11.87 -2.83 -9.45
#